data_AF-Q8S7V1-F1
#
_entry.id   AF-Q8S7V1-F1
#
_cell.length_a   1.000
_cell.length_b   1.000
_cell.length_c   1.000
_cell.angle_alpha   90.00
_cell.angle_beta   90.00
_cell.angle_gamma   90.00
#
_symmetry.space_group_name_H-M   'P 1'
#
loop_
_entity.id
_entity.type
_entity.pdbx_description
1 polymer ?
#
loop_
_entity_poly.entity_id
_entity_poly.type
_entity_poly.pdbx_seq_one_letter_code
_entity_poly.pdbx_strand_id
1 'polypeptide(L)'
;MATPGLDDDSLQQLRSRATQLLLKENWTEYIAVCSLIIEAFDAAAACKDRRVLCSTLAHRADARARLGDAPGALADCDAALAADPAHPGALLSKGAVLRGLGRYSRAAECFRAALAVSGTDEVREMVEQCKRLDAQARSGAVDLSEWVLAGFSGKCPDLAEHVGAVEVRRSAHGGRGVFAVKNIEAGANLVISKAVAIGRGVIPDAADSGEKMVVWKDLVDKVLDAAEKCPRTASLIYTLSTGEEPEDELPIPDMAHFKQETEELDDGTAMAPKASLDVDKILKVLDVNCLTEDAAPSANLLGSNGVVNCGVGLWILPAFINHSCHPNARRTHVGDHAIVHASRDIKAGEEITFAYFDVLTPASKRREAARAWGLECQCDRCRFEASDAIVGQELTKLENELVNGRGGDMGALVVRLEERMRKSMVKERRKAFLRASFWSAYSALFDSDKLVRKWGRRVPGEAAVAESVAGAIGGNESVLRAMLRGADNGNGCGNRLEVEDKVVRIGRATYGRVVKRQAMRALFRLTLDADSNKSL
;
A
#
# COMPACT_ATOMS: atom_id res chain seq x y z
N MET A 1 38.20 40.69 19.22
CA MET A 1 37.79 41.42 18.01
C MET A 1 36.43 40.87 17.61
N ALA A 2 35.35 41.62 17.83
CA ALA A 2 34.03 41.21 17.36
C ALA A 2 34.04 41.27 15.82
N THR A 3 33.56 40.22 15.16
CA THR A 3 33.33 40.23 13.72
C THR A 3 32.39 41.41 13.38
N PRO A 4 32.75 42.29 12.42
CA PRO A 4 31.83 43.33 11.99
C PRO A 4 30.56 42.64 11.47
N GLY A 5 29.40 43.00 12.01
CA GLY A 5 28.12 42.55 11.44
C GLY A 5 28.04 42.94 9.96
N LEU A 6 27.36 42.11 9.16
CA LEU A 6 27.09 42.41 7.75
C LEU A 6 26.36 43.75 7.63
N ASP A 7 26.78 44.60 6.68
CA ASP A 7 26.05 45.83 6.37
C ASP A 7 24.69 45.53 5.71
N ASP A 8 23.78 46.51 5.76
CA ASP A 8 22.40 46.36 5.27
C ASP A 8 22.35 45.99 3.78
N ASP A 9 23.29 46.48 2.98
CA ASP A 9 23.41 46.16 1.55
C ASP A 9 23.76 44.70 1.32
N SER A 10 24.72 44.15 2.09
CA SER A 10 25.08 42.74 2.02
C SER A 10 23.93 41.83 2.44
N LEU A 11 23.20 42.20 3.50
CA LEU A 11 22.01 41.46 3.94
C LEU A 11 20.92 41.46 2.86
N GLN A 12 20.70 42.59 2.18
CA GLN A 12 19.74 42.70 1.09
C GLN A 12 20.14 41.85 -0.13
N GLN A 13 21.44 41.78 -0.46
CA GLN A 13 21.95 40.90 -1.51
C GLN A 13 21.72 39.42 -1.18
N LEU A 14 21.99 39.00 0.06
CA LEU A 14 21.72 37.63 0.52
C LEU A 14 20.22 37.28 0.42
N ARG A 15 19.33 38.19 0.84
CA ARG A 15 17.88 38.00 0.71
C ARG A 15 17.44 37.85 -0.74
N SER A 16 17.95 38.69 -1.64
CA SER A 16 17.68 38.58 -3.08
C SER A 16 18.15 37.24 -3.66
N ARG A 17 19.36 36.80 -3.26
CA ARG A 17 19.89 35.50 -3.66
C ARG A 17 19.03 34.34 -3.14
N ALA A 18 18.58 34.41 -1.88
CA ALA A 18 17.69 33.40 -1.31
C ALA A 18 16.39 33.29 -2.12
N THR A 19 15.74 34.41 -2.48
CA THR A 19 14.54 34.40 -3.32
C THR A 19 14.79 33.76 -4.69
N GLN A 20 15.92 34.07 -5.34
CA GLN A 20 16.27 33.44 -6.62
C GLN A 20 16.46 31.92 -6.50
N LEU A 21 17.08 31.46 -5.42
CA LEU A 21 17.33 30.04 -5.17
C LEU A 21 16.04 29.28 -4.84
N LEU A 22 15.13 29.92 -4.09
CA LEU A 22 13.81 29.40 -3.79
C LEU A 22 12.99 29.18 -5.08
N LEU A 23 12.98 30.16 -5.99
CA LEU A 23 12.29 30.06 -7.28
C LEU A 23 12.87 28.97 -8.19
N LYS A 24 14.15 28.65 -8.03
CA LYS A 24 14.84 27.56 -8.75
C LYS A 24 14.75 26.22 -8.02
N GLU A 25 14.14 26.19 -6.84
CA GLU A 25 14.11 25.02 -5.94
C GLU A 25 15.50 24.43 -5.65
N ASN A 26 16.55 25.26 -5.64
CA ASN A 26 17.90 24.83 -5.30
C ASN A 26 18.08 24.88 -3.78
N TRP A 27 17.59 23.85 -3.11
CA TRP A 27 17.51 23.79 -1.65
C TRP A 27 18.87 23.80 -0.95
N THR A 28 19.89 23.16 -1.51
CA THR A 28 21.23 23.09 -0.91
C THR A 28 21.89 24.47 -0.83
N GLU A 29 21.93 25.20 -1.95
CA GLU A 29 22.43 26.57 -1.94
C GLU A 29 21.52 27.51 -1.14
N TYR A 30 20.20 27.28 -1.18
CA TYR A 30 19.25 28.07 -0.41
C TYR A 30 19.52 27.99 1.10
N ILE A 31 19.74 26.78 1.64
CA ILE A 31 20.10 26.55 3.05
C ILE A 31 21.42 27.23 3.40
N ALA A 32 22.41 27.20 2.50
CA ALA A 32 23.69 27.88 2.71
C ALA A 32 23.50 29.39 2.84
N VAL A 33 22.71 30.01 1.94
CA VAL A 33 22.41 31.45 2.00
C VAL A 33 21.59 31.81 3.25
N CYS A 34 20.59 31.00 3.62
CA CYS A 34 19.86 31.21 4.87
C CYS A 34 20.77 31.14 6.10
N SER A 35 21.75 30.22 6.11
CA SER A 35 22.71 30.11 7.21
C SER A 35 23.58 31.36 7.35
N LEU A 36 24.07 31.92 6.23
CA LEU A 36 24.79 33.20 6.24
C LEU A 36 23.93 34.37 6.77
N ILE A 37 22.65 34.41 6.39
CA ILE A 37 21.71 35.42 6.92
C ILE A 37 21.56 35.26 8.44
N ILE A 38 21.39 34.03 8.94
CA ILE A 38 21.22 33.75 10.38
C ILE A 38 22.49 34.12 11.16
N GLU A 39 23.66 33.75 10.67
CA GLU A 39 24.96 34.11 11.27
C GLU A 39 25.15 35.64 11.36
N ALA A 40 24.65 36.39 10.37
CA ALA A 40 24.63 37.85 10.40
C ALA A 40 23.85 38.42 11.60
N PHE A 41 22.70 37.80 11.92
CA PHE A 41 21.85 38.20 13.04
C PHE A 41 22.48 37.82 14.40
N ASP A 42 23.13 36.67 14.50
CA ASP A 42 23.81 36.24 15.74
C ASP A 42 25.01 37.13 16.08
N ALA A 43 25.75 37.61 15.07
CA ALA A 43 26.86 38.55 15.26
C ALA A 43 26.38 39.95 15.68
N ALA A 44 25.18 40.35 15.25
CA ALA A 44 24.57 41.64 15.57
C ALA A 44 23.82 41.55 16.90
N ALA A 45 24.53 41.66 18.03
CA ALA A 45 24.00 41.63 19.41
C ALA A 45 22.82 42.62 19.71
N ALA A 46 22.46 43.48 18.76
CA ALA A 46 21.43 44.51 18.89
C ALA A 46 20.43 44.54 17.72
N CYS A 47 20.31 43.48 16.90
CA CYS A 47 19.40 43.53 15.75
C CYS A 47 17.92 43.59 16.19
N LYS A 48 17.26 44.69 15.83
CA LYS A 48 15.84 44.97 16.16
C LYS A 48 14.86 44.09 15.39
N ASP A 49 15.31 43.36 14.37
CA ASP A 49 14.43 42.66 13.44
C ASP A 49 14.38 41.14 13.69
N ARG A 50 13.94 40.77 14.91
CA ARG A 50 13.71 39.36 15.29
C ARG A 50 12.76 38.66 14.32
N ARG A 51 11.84 39.39 13.71
CA ARG A 51 10.87 38.85 12.76
C ARG A 51 11.55 38.27 11.52
N VAL A 52 12.54 38.95 10.95
CA VAL A 52 13.28 38.42 9.80
C VAL A 52 14.14 37.21 10.18
N LEU A 53 14.75 37.21 11.37
CA LEU A 53 15.45 36.03 11.88
C LEU A 53 14.51 34.82 11.97
N CYS A 54 13.36 34.97 12.63
CA CYS A 54 12.36 33.90 12.76
C CYS A 54 11.86 33.39 11.39
N SER A 55 11.60 34.29 10.43
CA SER A 55 11.17 33.91 9.08
C SER A 55 12.27 33.20 8.30
N THR A 56 13.54 33.62 8.44
CA THR A 56 14.67 32.97 7.78
C THR A 56 14.90 31.56 8.32
N LEU A 57 14.81 31.39 9.65
CA LEU A 57 14.87 30.08 10.30
C LEU A 57 13.72 29.17 9.85
N ALA A 58 12.48 29.67 9.81
CA ALA A 58 11.33 28.90 9.33
C ALA A 58 11.52 28.44 7.87
N HIS A 59 11.99 29.32 6.98
CA HIS A 59 12.27 28.94 5.60
C HIS A 59 13.43 27.95 5.46
N ARG A 60 14.48 28.08 6.29
CA ARG A 60 15.58 27.10 6.32
C ARG A 60 15.09 25.74 6.80
N ALA A 61 14.18 25.72 7.78
CA ALA A 61 13.53 24.51 8.26
C ALA A 61 12.75 23.81 7.14
N ASP A 62 11.93 24.54 6.38
CA ASP A 62 11.18 23.99 5.26
C ASP A 62 12.10 23.40 4.18
N ALA A 63 13.21 24.08 3.87
CA ALA A 63 14.20 23.60 2.91
C ALA A 63 14.94 22.34 3.42
N ARG A 64 15.34 22.32 4.70
CA ARG A 64 15.96 21.15 5.35
C ARG A 64 15.01 19.95 5.34
N ALA A 65 13.74 20.16 5.64
CA ALA A 65 12.72 19.12 5.61
C ALA A 65 12.55 18.51 4.21
N ARG A 66 12.60 19.34 3.14
CA ARG A 66 12.57 18.87 1.74
C ARG A 66 13.80 18.04 1.36
N LEU A 67 14.94 18.30 1.99
CA LEU A 67 16.16 17.50 1.83
C LEU A 67 16.24 16.29 2.78
N GLY A 68 15.23 16.07 3.62
CA GLY A 68 15.19 14.96 4.58
C GLY A 68 15.90 15.21 5.92
N ASP A 69 16.47 16.40 6.13
CA ASP A 69 17.07 16.81 7.41
C ASP A 69 15.99 17.29 8.38
N ALA A 70 15.15 16.36 8.82
CA ALA A 70 14.09 16.66 9.78
C ALA A 70 14.60 17.12 11.16
N PRO A 71 15.69 16.56 11.74
CA PRO A 71 16.25 17.07 12.99
C PRO A 71 16.72 18.53 12.86
N GLY A 72 17.46 18.86 11.80
CA GLY A 72 17.87 20.23 11.55
C GLY A 72 16.70 21.17 11.27
N ALA A 73 15.62 20.68 10.64
CA ALA A 73 14.41 21.46 10.43
C ALA A 73 13.66 21.75 11.75
N LEU A 74 13.56 20.77 12.65
CA LEU A 74 12.96 20.96 13.98
C LEU A 74 13.79 21.93 14.83
N ALA A 75 15.13 21.81 14.81
CA ALA A 75 16.02 22.71 15.52
C ALA A 75 15.87 24.17 15.06
N ASP A 76 15.74 24.40 13.75
CA ASP A 76 15.49 25.75 13.19
C ASP A 76 14.13 26.30 13.62
N CYS A 77 13.09 25.47 13.59
CA CYS A 77 11.77 25.83 14.09
C CYS A 77 11.80 26.20 15.58
N ASP A 78 12.51 25.42 16.40
CA ASP A 78 12.63 25.64 17.84
C ASP A 78 13.42 26.92 18.14
N ALA A 79 14.49 27.20 17.40
CA ALA A 79 15.23 28.46 17.50
C ALA A 79 14.35 29.67 17.13
N ALA A 80 13.52 29.54 16.08
CA ALA A 80 12.61 30.62 15.67
C ALA A 80 11.54 30.89 16.73
N LEU A 81 10.96 29.83 17.32
CA LEU A 81 9.93 29.93 18.36
C LEU A 81 10.50 30.35 19.72
N ALA A 82 11.78 30.11 19.99
CA ALA A 82 12.46 30.67 21.15
C ALA A 82 12.63 32.20 21.04
N ALA A 83 12.85 32.72 19.83
CA ALA A 83 12.97 34.15 19.57
C ALA A 83 11.60 34.88 19.51
N ASP A 84 10.59 34.24 18.95
CA ASP A 84 9.20 34.71 18.90
C ASP A 84 8.21 33.52 18.99
N PRO A 85 7.67 33.23 20.20
CA PRO A 85 6.75 32.11 20.41
C PRO A 85 5.45 32.19 19.60
N ALA A 86 5.08 33.40 19.14
CA ALA A 86 3.87 33.64 18.36
C ALA A 86 4.15 33.79 16.85
N HIS A 87 5.35 33.46 16.38
CA HIS A 87 5.70 33.62 14.97
C HIS A 87 4.87 32.66 14.09
N PRO A 88 3.94 33.15 13.25
CA PRO A 88 3.03 32.27 12.52
C PRO A 88 3.77 31.37 11.53
N GLY A 89 4.81 31.89 10.85
CA GLY A 89 5.61 31.10 9.91
C GLY A 89 6.32 29.91 10.57
N ALA A 90 6.92 30.12 11.74
CA ALA A 90 7.65 29.06 12.44
C ALA A 90 6.71 28.00 13.02
N LEU A 91 5.53 28.41 13.53
CA LEU A 91 4.49 27.48 13.97
C LEU A 91 3.99 26.60 12.82
N LEU A 92 3.77 27.21 11.63
CA LEU A 92 3.34 26.48 10.44
C LEU A 92 4.42 25.52 9.93
N SER A 93 5.68 25.98 9.80
CA SER A 93 6.81 25.14 9.39
C SER A 93 7.00 23.97 10.37
N LYS A 94 7.00 24.23 11.68
CA LYS A 94 7.11 23.16 12.70
C LYS A 94 5.97 22.15 12.59
N GLY A 95 4.74 22.63 12.43
CA GLY A 95 3.58 21.77 12.22
C GLY A 95 3.71 20.91 10.96
N ALA A 96 4.19 21.48 9.85
CA ALA A 96 4.40 20.77 8.59
C ALA A 96 5.48 19.69 8.71
N VAL A 97 6.61 19.98 9.36
CA VAL A 97 7.69 19.02 9.64
C VAL A 97 7.18 17.88 10.52
N LEU A 98 6.51 18.19 11.63
CA LEU A 98 5.93 17.19 12.54
C LEU A 98 4.88 16.32 11.84
N ARG A 99 4.03 16.91 10.99
CA ARG A 99 3.05 16.16 10.18
C ARG A 99 3.77 15.20 9.22
N GLY A 100 4.85 15.65 8.57
CA GLY A 100 5.67 14.82 7.67
C GLY A 100 6.36 13.65 8.38
N LEU A 101 6.67 13.81 9.67
CA LEU A 101 7.21 12.76 10.54
C LEU A 101 6.13 11.84 11.15
N GLY A 102 4.85 12.03 10.81
CA GLY A 102 3.74 11.27 11.39
C GLY A 102 3.39 11.65 12.83
N ARG A 103 3.98 12.73 13.38
CA ARG A 103 3.71 13.24 14.74
C ARG A 103 2.49 14.16 14.74
N TYR A 104 1.33 13.60 14.37
CA TYR A 104 0.12 14.37 14.04
C TYR A 104 -0.48 15.16 15.22
N SER A 105 -0.43 14.62 16.45
CA SER A 105 -0.90 15.31 17.66
C SER A 105 -0.15 16.63 17.88
N ARG A 106 1.19 16.57 17.89
CA ARG A 106 2.08 17.74 18.02
C ARG A 106 2.00 18.69 16.83
N ALA A 107 1.82 18.16 15.62
CA ALA A 107 1.56 18.98 14.44
C ALA A 107 0.27 19.80 14.59
N ALA A 108 -0.81 19.16 15.08
CA ALA A 108 -2.07 19.84 15.34
C ALA A 108 -1.94 20.92 16.43
N GLU A 109 -1.11 20.73 17.46
CA GLU A 109 -0.81 21.76 18.45
C GLU A 109 -0.14 22.98 17.83
N CYS A 110 0.87 22.76 16.98
CA CYS A 110 1.55 23.85 16.26
C CYS A 110 0.56 24.61 15.35
N PHE A 111 -0.30 23.90 14.61
CA PHE A 111 -1.31 24.53 13.77
C PHE A 111 -2.39 25.25 14.56
N ARG A 112 -2.80 24.76 15.74
CA ARG A 112 -3.72 25.48 16.63
C ARG A 112 -3.10 26.78 17.15
N ALA A 113 -1.82 26.74 17.51
CA ALA A 113 -1.09 27.94 17.90
C ALA A 113 -1.01 28.94 16.73
N ALA A 114 -0.71 28.49 15.51
CA ALA A 114 -0.68 29.34 14.32
C ALA A 114 -2.07 29.94 13.99
N LEU A 115 -3.13 29.15 14.17
CA LEU A 115 -4.51 29.56 13.96
C LEU A 115 -4.92 30.68 14.93
N ALA A 116 -4.46 30.62 16.18
CA ALA A 116 -4.71 31.66 17.18
C ALA A 116 -4.05 33.01 16.84
N VAL A 117 -2.98 33.00 16.04
CA VAL A 117 -2.24 34.20 15.62
C VAL A 117 -2.78 34.80 14.32
N SER A 118 -3.09 33.97 13.32
CA SER A 118 -3.40 34.42 11.94
C SER A 118 -4.85 34.19 11.48
N GLY A 119 -5.58 33.26 12.12
CA GLY A 119 -7.02 33.10 11.93
C GLY A 119 -7.51 32.59 10.57
N THR A 120 -6.66 32.01 9.73
CA THR A 120 -7.02 31.62 8.34
C THR A 120 -7.73 30.27 8.26
N ASP A 121 -8.65 30.11 7.30
CA ASP A 121 -9.40 28.87 7.07
C ASP A 121 -8.48 27.70 6.66
N GLU A 122 -7.40 27.98 5.92
CA GLU A 122 -6.39 27.00 5.51
C GLU A 122 -5.73 26.34 6.72
N VAL A 123 -5.38 27.12 7.75
CA VAL A 123 -4.78 26.59 8.98
C VAL A 123 -5.79 25.80 9.80
N ARG A 124 -7.08 26.19 9.76
CA ARG A 124 -8.15 25.39 10.38
C ARG A 124 -8.27 24.02 9.72
N GLU A 125 -8.18 23.95 8.38
CA GLU A 125 -8.18 22.69 7.64
C GLU A 125 -6.98 21.81 8.01
N MET A 126 -5.78 22.39 8.17
CA MET A 126 -4.58 21.66 8.62
C MET A 126 -4.77 21.03 10.02
N VAL A 127 -5.42 21.74 10.96
CA VAL A 127 -5.75 21.19 12.29
C VAL A 127 -6.68 19.98 12.17
N GLU A 128 -7.76 20.09 11.40
CA GLU A 128 -8.72 18.98 11.21
C GLU A 128 -8.10 17.81 10.45
N GLN A 129 -7.21 18.09 9.49
CA GLN A 129 -6.44 17.07 8.80
C GLN A 129 -5.55 16.29 9.78
N CYS A 130 -4.77 16.97 10.62
CA CYS A 130 -3.93 16.29 11.61
C CYS A 130 -4.74 15.47 12.61
N LYS A 131 -5.90 15.95 13.09
CA LYS A 131 -6.79 15.16 13.96
C LYS A 131 -7.27 13.87 13.28
N ARG A 132 -7.63 13.95 12.00
CA ARG A 132 -8.06 12.78 11.21
C ARG A 132 -6.93 11.78 11.00
N LEU A 133 -5.74 12.26 10.63
CA LEU A 133 -4.55 11.42 10.46
C LEU A 133 -4.12 10.75 11.78
N ASP A 134 -4.18 11.48 12.88
CA ASP A 134 -3.90 10.98 14.23
C ASP A 134 -4.88 9.87 14.66
N ALA A 135 -6.17 10.06 14.41
CA ALA A 135 -7.18 9.03 14.65
C ALA A 135 -6.99 7.80 13.75
N GLN A 136 -6.63 8.01 12.48
CA GLN A 136 -6.31 6.95 11.52
C GLN A 136 -5.07 6.16 11.95
N ALA A 137 -3.98 6.82 12.35
CA ALA A 137 -2.75 6.18 12.81
C ALA A 137 -3.01 5.21 13.97
N ARG A 138 -3.85 5.62 14.94
CA ARG A 138 -4.22 4.79 16.09
C ARG A 138 -5.16 3.64 15.75
N SER A 139 -6.17 3.90 14.93
CA SER A 139 -7.28 2.94 14.72
C SER A 139 -7.14 2.08 13.46
N GLY A 140 -6.33 2.51 12.50
CA GLY A 140 -6.28 1.96 11.15
C GLY A 140 -7.53 2.26 10.32
N ALA A 141 -8.51 3.01 10.83
CA ALA A 141 -9.76 3.29 10.13
C ALA A 141 -9.51 4.31 8.99
N VAL A 142 -9.91 3.94 7.78
CA VAL A 142 -9.79 4.78 6.58
C VAL A 142 -11.19 4.99 5.99
N ASP A 143 -11.51 6.22 5.61
CA ASP A 143 -12.75 6.55 4.89
C ASP A 143 -12.44 7.33 3.62
N LEU A 144 -12.46 6.64 2.49
CA LEU A 144 -12.26 7.16 1.14
C LEU A 144 -13.60 7.48 0.44
N SER A 145 -14.73 7.43 1.15
CA SER A 145 -16.06 7.47 0.52
C SER A 145 -16.27 8.70 -0.36
N GLU A 146 -15.87 9.88 0.11
CA GLU A 146 -16.01 11.13 -0.64
C GLU A 146 -15.21 11.09 -1.94
N TRP A 147 -13.97 10.61 -1.89
CA TRP A 147 -13.10 10.51 -3.06
C TRP A 147 -13.64 9.50 -4.08
N VAL A 148 -14.12 8.34 -3.62
CA VAL A 148 -14.76 7.33 -4.48
C VAL A 148 -16.04 7.86 -5.12
N LEU A 149 -16.90 8.54 -4.35
CA LEU A 149 -18.16 9.11 -4.86
C LEU A 149 -17.93 10.25 -5.85
N ALA A 150 -16.80 10.98 -5.71
CA ALA A 150 -16.34 11.97 -6.67
C ALA A 150 -15.67 11.34 -7.92
N GLY A 151 -15.74 10.02 -8.11
CA GLY A 151 -15.12 9.33 -9.24
C GLY A 151 -13.60 9.44 -9.23
N PHE A 152 -12.99 9.47 -8.04
CA PHE A 152 -11.55 9.65 -7.81
C PHE A 152 -10.98 10.99 -8.30
N SER A 153 -11.85 11.97 -8.56
CA SER A 153 -11.44 13.32 -8.90
C SER A 153 -10.90 14.08 -7.68
N GLY A 154 -10.04 15.07 -7.94
CA GLY A 154 -9.42 15.90 -6.90
C GLY A 154 -8.09 15.35 -6.38
N LYS A 155 -7.63 15.90 -5.25
CA LYS A 155 -6.38 15.48 -4.61
C LYS A 155 -6.55 14.09 -4.00
N CYS A 156 -5.59 13.20 -4.23
CA CYS A 156 -5.54 11.91 -3.55
C CYS A 156 -5.55 12.13 -2.01
N PRO A 157 -6.42 11.43 -1.25
CA PRO A 157 -6.49 11.58 0.20
C PRO A 157 -5.15 11.26 0.86
N ASP A 158 -4.73 12.15 1.77
CA ASP A 158 -3.57 11.89 2.62
C ASP A 158 -3.91 10.78 3.63
N LEU A 159 -2.99 9.85 3.86
CA LEU A 159 -3.14 8.72 4.77
C LEU A 159 -2.06 8.74 5.86
N ALA A 160 -2.41 8.24 7.02
CA ALA A 160 -1.46 7.95 8.09
C ALA A 160 -1.04 6.49 8.05
N GLU A 161 0.25 6.24 8.26
CA GLU A 161 0.73 4.89 8.50
C GLU A 161 0.11 4.30 9.77
N HIS A 162 -0.10 2.99 9.76
CA HIS A 162 -0.74 2.24 10.84
C HIS A 162 -0.15 0.83 10.90
N VAL A 163 0.16 0.35 12.11
CA VAL A 163 0.50 -1.05 12.35
C VAL A 163 -0.51 -1.61 13.34
N GLY A 164 -1.35 -2.52 12.85
CA GLY A 164 -2.40 -3.15 13.63
C GLY A 164 -1.87 -4.24 14.55
N ALA A 165 -2.74 -5.21 14.86
CA ALA A 165 -2.38 -6.34 15.72
C ALA A 165 -1.62 -7.43 14.95
N VAL A 166 -0.45 -7.05 14.42
CA VAL A 166 0.46 -7.91 13.66
C VAL A 166 1.89 -7.80 14.18
N GLU A 167 2.68 -8.84 13.95
CA GLU A 167 4.12 -8.86 14.29
C GLU A 167 4.90 -9.72 13.30
N VAL A 168 6.19 -9.43 13.12
CA VAL A 168 7.10 -10.26 12.33
C VAL A 168 7.62 -11.40 13.22
N ARG A 169 7.57 -12.63 12.74
CA ARG A 169 8.13 -13.83 13.40
C ARG A 169 8.80 -14.72 12.38
N ARG A 170 9.46 -15.79 12.84
CA ARG A 170 9.91 -16.87 11.95
C ARG A 170 8.71 -17.54 11.30
N SER A 171 8.78 -17.73 9.99
CA SER A 171 7.81 -18.50 9.20
C SER A 171 8.34 -19.90 8.95
N ALA A 172 7.45 -20.89 8.93
CA ALA A 172 7.83 -22.27 8.62
C ALA A 172 8.21 -22.47 7.14
N HIS A 173 7.86 -21.50 6.26
CA HIS A 173 7.92 -21.68 4.80
C HIS A 173 8.55 -20.51 4.04
N GLY A 174 8.96 -19.44 4.71
CA GLY A 174 9.54 -18.26 4.06
C GLY A 174 10.56 -17.51 4.92
N GLY A 175 11.23 -18.21 5.84
CA GLY A 175 12.15 -17.65 6.84
C GLY A 175 11.50 -16.74 7.88
N ARG A 176 10.94 -15.61 7.44
CA ARG A 176 10.22 -14.62 8.26
C ARG A 176 8.87 -14.32 7.66
N GLY A 177 7.88 -14.02 8.48
CA GLY A 177 6.52 -13.73 8.06
C GLY A 177 5.83 -12.79 9.02
N VAL A 178 4.75 -12.15 8.55
CA VAL A 178 3.87 -11.35 9.40
C VAL A 178 2.76 -12.24 9.97
N PHE A 179 2.48 -12.16 11.26
CA PHE A 179 1.50 -13.00 11.96
C PHE A 179 0.47 -12.16 12.71
N ALA A 180 -0.78 -12.65 12.78
CA ALA A 180 -1.82 -12.02 13.57
C ALA A 180 -1.59 -12.24 15.08
N VAL A 181 -1.64 -11.17 15.87
CA VAL A 181 -1.51 -11.23 17.35
C VAL A 181 -2.84 -11.60 18.02
N LYS A 182 -3.96 -11.31 17.36
CA LYS A 182 -5.32 -11.61 17.82
C LYS A 182 -6.19 -12.06 16.65
N ASN A 183 -7.43 -12.46 16.92
CA ASN A 183 -8.40 -12.72 15.86
C ASN A 183 -8.74 -11.41 15.13
N ILE A 184 -8.78 -11.45 13.80
CA ILE A 184 -9.03 -10.29 12.94
C ILE A 184 -10.17 -10.62 11.99
N GLU A 185 -11.18 -9.75 11.92
CA GLU A 185 -12.31 -9.91 11.01
C GLU A 185 -11.95 -9.52 9.58
N ALA A 186 -12.61 -10.14 8.61
CA ALA A 186 -12.51 -9.77 7.20
C ALA A 186 -12.77 -8.27 6.97
N GLY A 187 -11.90 -7.67 6.15
CA GLY A 187 -11.89 -6.27 5.75
C GLY A 187 -11.24 -5.31 6.75
N ALA A 188 -10.81 -5.76 7.94
CA ALA A 188 -10.07 -4.92 8.86
C ALA A 188 -8.67 -4.61 8.30
N ASN A 189 -8.22 -3.35 8.48
CA ASN A 189 -6.89 -2.92 8.07
C ASN A 189 -5.85 -3.49 9.05
N LEU A 190 -4.82 -4.11 8.50
CA LEU A 190 -3.72 -4.77 9.20
C LEU A 190 -2.51 -3.84 9.28
N VAL A 191 -2.16 -3.24 8.15
CA VAL A 191 -1.02 -2.32 7.99
C VAL A 191 -1.41 -1.25 6.99
N ILE A 192 -1.08 0.00 7.27
CA ILE A 192 -1.04 1.07 6.26
C ILE A 192 0.42 1.53 6.25
N SER A 193 1.11 1.32 5.13
CA SER A 193 2.53 1.63 5.03
C SER A 193 2.75 2.58 3.87
N LYS A 194 3.54 3.63 4.10
CA LYS A 194 4.02 4.51 3.03
C LYS A 194 5.18 3.84 2.31
N ALA A 195 5.24 3.99 0.99
CA ALA A 195 6.37 3.49 0.23
C ALA A 195 7.65 4.23 0.62
N VAL A 196 8.77 3.52 0.63
CA VAL A 196 10.10 4.16 0.56
C VAL A 196 10.20 4.92 -0.76
N ALA A 197 9.82 4.25 -1.85
CA ALA A 197 9.72 4.83 -3.18
C ALA A 197 8.82 3.97 -4.07
N ILE A 198 8.32 4.58 -5.14
CA ILE A 198 7.56 3.93 -6.20
C ILE A 198 8.09 4.42 -7.56
N GLY A 199 8.38 3.46 -8.44
CA GLY A 199 8.56 3.68 -9.87
C GLY A 199 7.25 3.40 -10.60
N ARG A 200 6.82 4.33 -11.45
CA ARG A 200 5.58 4.21 -12.25
C ARG A 200 5.88 4.45 -13.71
N GLY A 201 5.25 3.68 -14.59
CA GLY A 201 5.39 3.83 -16.03
C GLY A 201 4.12 3.44 -16.80
N VAL A 202 4.06 3.97 -18.01
CA VAL A 202 3.11 3.55 -19.05
C VAL A 202 3.86 2.58 -19.95
N ILE A 203 3.52 1.30 -19.89
CA ILE A 203 4.20 0.25 -20.65
C ILE A 203 3.17 -0.40 -21.58
N PRO A 204 3.15 -0.16 -22.89
CA PRO A 204 2.24 -0.84 -23.80
C PRO A 204 2.28 -2.37 -23.59
N ASP A 205 1.13 -3.06 -23.68
CA ASP A 205 1.04 -4.51 -23.41
C ASP A 205 1.99 -5.37 -24.28
N ALA A 206 2.40 -4.84 -25.43
CA ALA A 206 3.34 -5.45 -26.36
C ALA A 206 4.81 -4.98 -26.20
N ALA A 207 5.10 -4.12 -25.23
CA ALA A 207 6.42 -3.51 -25.08
C ALA A 207 7.45 -4.45 -24.45
N ASP A 208 8.66 -4.34 -24.99
CA ASP A 208 9.84 -5.12 -24.62
C ASP A 208 10.32 -4.85 -23.19
N SER A 209 11.23 -5.71 -22.74
CA SER A 209 11.96 -5.59 -21.46
C SER A 209 12.55 -4.20 -21.18
N GLY A 210 12.86 -3.41 -22.22
CA GLY A 210 13.51 -2.09 -22.10
C GLY A 210 12.70 -1.05 -21.31
N GLU A 211 11.38 -0.96 -21.49
CA GLU A 211 10.57 0.04 -20.77
C GLU A 211 10.40 -0.33 -19.29
N LYS A 212 10.29 -1.63 -19.00
CA LYS A 212 10.30 -2.15 -17.62
C LYS A 212 11.61 -1.78 -16.91
N MET A 213 12.73 -1.82 -17.62
CA MET A 213 14.03 -1.40 -17.09
C MET A 213 14.10 0.10 -16.75
N VAL A 214 13.36 0.96 -17.48
CA VAL A 214 13.30 2.40 -17.15
C VAL A 214 12.57 2.61 -15.83
N VAL A 215 11.41 1.96 -15.65
CA VAL A 215 10.64 2.02 -14.38
C VAL A 215 11.46 1.46 -13.22
N TRP A 216 12.19 0.37 -13.46
CA TRP A 216 13.10 -0.22 -12.48
C TRP A 216 14.22 0.74 -12.06
N LYS A 217 14.89 1.36 -13.03
CA LYS A 217 15.96 2.32 -12.76
C LYS A 217 15.45 3.53 -11.96
N ASP A 218 14.31 4.09 -12.32
CA ASP A 218 13.67 5.18 -11.59
C ASP A 218 13.35 4.80 -10.14
N LEU A 219 12.86 3.57 -9.90
CA LEU A 219 12.65 3.06 -8.55
C LEU A 219 13.98 2.99 -7.77
N VAL A 220 15.01 2.38 -8.36
CA VAL A 220 16.33 2.24 -7.72
C VAL A 220 16.89 3.61 -7.31
N ASP A 221 16.90 4.58 -8.22
CA ASP A 221 17.42 5.93 -7.96
C ASP A 221 16.66 6.60 -6.80
N LYS A 222 15.33 6.45 -6.74
CA LYS A 222 14.50 6.99 -5.65
C LYS A 222 14.72 6.28 -4.32
N VAL A 223 14.94 4.97 -4.31
CA VAL A 223 15.23 4.23 -3.07
C VAL A 223 16.59 4.64 -2.52
N LEU A 224 17.61 4.76 -3.37
CA LEU A 224 18.94 5.22 -2.97
C LEU A 224 18.89 6.65 -2.41
N ASP A 225 18.18 7.55 -3.07
CA ASP A 225 17.95 8.92 -2.59
C ASP A 225 17.23 8.95 -1.22
N ALA A 226 16.19 8.12 -1.04
CA ALA A 226 15.47 8.01 0.23
C ALA A 226 16.34 7.43 1.35
N ALA A 227 17.18 6.44 1.05
CA ALA A 227 18.12 5.83 1.99
C ALA A 227 19.24 6.80 2.37
N GLU A 228 19.73 7.62 1.44
CA GLU A 228 20.81 8.58 1.69
C GLU A 228 20.35 9.73 2.59
N LYS A 229 19.11 10.17 2.39
CA LYS A 229 18.48 11.27 3.14
C LYS A 229 18.04 10.85 4.55
N CYS A 230 17.68 9.58 4.75
CA CYS A 230 17.13 9.11 6.01
C CYS A 230 17.86 7.84 6.49
N PRO A 231 18.78 7.95 7.47
CA PRO A 231 19.48 6.80 8.05
C PRO A 231 18.54 5.75 8.63
N ARG A 232 17.38 6.17 9.17
CA ARG A 232 16.32 5.25 9.62
C ARG A 232 15.76 4.45 8.46
N THR A 233 15.50 5.08 7.31
CA THR A 233 15.05 4.39 6.10
C THR A 233 16.11 3.39 5.62
N ALA A 234 17.38 3.79 5.56
CA ALA A 234 18.47 2.88 5.20
C ALA A 234 18.53 1.67 6.16
N SER A 235 18.47 1.91 7.48
CA SER A 235 18.45 0.85 8.49
C SER A 235 17.28 -0.12 8.30
N LEU A 236 16.08 0.41 8.05
CA LEU A 236 14.89 -0.40 7.75
C LEU A 236 15.04 -1.23 6.48
N ILE A 237 15.62 -0.68 5.40
CA ILE A 237 15.90 -1.41 4.15
C ILE A 237 16.85 -2.58 4.45
N TYR A 238 17.89 -2.38 5.26
CA TYR A 238 18.83 -3.44 5.63
C TYR A 238 18.24 -4.53 6.53
N THR A 239 17.02 -4.38 7.04
CA THR A 239 16.30 -5.48 7.71
C THR A 239 15.68 -6.48 6.73
N LEU A 240 15.51 -6.10 5.46
CA LEU A 240 14.95 -6.96 4.42
C LEU A 240 15.97 -7.98 3.93
N SER A 241 15.47 -9.08 3.36
CA SER A 241 16.32 -10.16 2.82
C SER A 241 17.01 -9.70 1.53
N THR A 242 18.26 -10.07 1.31
CA THR A 242 18.88 -9.97 -0.04
C THR A 242 18.57 -11.19 -0.91
N GLY A 243 17.97 -12.23 -0.33
CA GLY A 243 17.74 -13.53 -0.98
C GLY A 243 18.97 -14.45 -0.96
N GLU A 244 20.14 -13.94 -0.55
CA GLU A 244 21.38 -14.71 -0.44
C GLU A 244 21.60 -15.26 0.98
N GLU A 245 21.02 -14.64 2.01
CA GLU A 245 21.20 -15.08 3.40
C GLU A 245 20.41 -16.35 3.71
N PRO A 246 20.95 -17.27 4.54
CA PRO A 246 20.19 -18.38 5.08
C PRO A 246 18.97 -17.87 5.87
N GLU A 247 17.79 -18.46 5.60
CA GLU A 247 16.52 -18.05 6.22
C GLU A 247 16.57 -18.02 7.77
N ASP A 248 17.34 -18.93 8.37
CA ASP A 248 17.49 -19.04 9.81
C ASP A 248 18.37 -17.93 10.43
N GLU A 249 19.23 -17.29 9.64
CA GLU A 249 20.18 -16.26 10.11
C GLU A 249 19.60 -14.85 10.06
N LEU A 250 18.51 -14.63 9.32
CA LEU A 250 17.88 -13.32 9.23
C LEU A 250 17.25 -12.90 10.56
N PRO A 251 17.62 -11.74 11.13
CA PRO A 251 17.06 -11.28 12.39
C PRO A 251 15.58 -10.91 12.24
N ILE A 252 14.82 -11.10 13.31
CA ILE A 252 13.46 -10.57 13.43
C ILE A 252 13.57 -9.09 13.80
N PRO A 253 13.05 -8.15 12.97
CA PRO A 253 13.08 -6.74 13.29
C PRO A 253 12.20 -6.43 14.50
N ASP A 254 12.61 -5.46 15.32
CA ASP A 254 11.76 -4.94 16.39
C ASP A 254 10.56 -4.19 15.78
N MET A 255 9.36 -4.58 16.18
CA MET A 255 8.12 -3.96 15.73
C MET A 255 8.01 -2.48 16.11
N ALA A 256 8.78 -2.01 17.10
CA ALA A 256 8.88 -0.59 17.46
C ALA A 256 9.37 0.27 16.30
N HIS A 257 10.22 -0.25 15.41
CA HIS A 257 10.74 0.51 14.27
C HIS A 257 9.69 0.82 13.20
N PHE A 258 8.62 0.02 13.11
CA PHE A 258 7.51 0.21 12.17
C PHE A 258 6.38 1.07 12.75
N LYS A 259 6.37 1.30 14.06
CA LYS A 259 5.38 2.16 14.70
C LYS A 259 5.81 3.62 14.57
N GLN A 260 4.82 4.50 14.38
CA GLN A 260 5.05 5.93 14.50
C GLN A 260 5.51 6.24 15.92
N GLU A 261 6.53 7.07 16.06
CA GLU A 261 7.22 7.36 17.32
C GLU A 261 6.24 7.89 18.37
N THR A 262 5.94 7.07 19.37
CA THR A 262 5.25 7.49 20.59
C THR A 262 6.27 8.18 21.49
N GLU A 263 6.20 9.51 21.54
CA GLU A 263 6.60 10.50 22.57
C GLU A 263 7.96 10.40 23.33
N GLU A 264 8.71 9.30 23.30
CA GLU A 264 9.83 9.05 24.23
C GLU A 264 11.19 8.72 23.57
N LEU A 265 11.29 8.73 22.23
CA LEU A 265 12.58 8.50 21.56
C LEU A 265 13.32 9.83 21.35
N ASP A 266 14.23 10.06 22.30
CA ASP A 266 15.37 10.97 22.36
C ASP A 266 15.70 11.71 21.04
N ASP A 267 15.53 13.02 21.13
CA ASP A 267 16.04 14.10 20.31
C ASP A 267 17.56 14.03 20.16
N GLY A 268 18.03 13.16 19.27
CA GLY A 268 19.41 13.23 18.79
C GLY A 268 20.37 12.18 19.34
N THR A 269 19.91 10.94 19.52
CA THR A 269 20.87 9.83 19.53
C THR A 269 21.71 9.89 18.25
N ALA A 270 23.00 10.13 18.47
CA ALA A 270 23.97 10.59 17.50
C ALA A 270 23.75 9.99 16.12
N MET A 271 23.65 10.84 15.09
CA MET A 271 23.93 10.41 13.73
C MET A 271 25.27 9.69 13.77
N ALA A 272 25.24 8.36 13.74
CA ALA A 272 26.40 7.59 13.40
C ALA A 272 26.95 8.22 12.11
N PRO A 273 28.28 8.42 12.01
CA PRO A 273 28.86 9.08 10.85
C PRO A 273 28.28 8.45 9.59
N LYS A 274 27.79 9.29 8.65
CA LYS A 274 27.15 8.88 7.39
C LYS A 274 27.97 7.74 6.78
N ALA A 275 27.61 6.50 7.09
CA ALA A 275 28.24 5.35 6.46
C ALA A 275 27.80 5.40 5.01
N SER A 276 28.74 5.25 4.09
CA SER A 276 28.41 5.13 2.67
C SER A 276 27.38 4.02 2.51
N LEU A 277 26.30 4.29 1.77
CA LEU A 277 25.29 3.28 1.48
C LEU A 277 25.94 2.10 0.77
N ASP A 278 25.56 0.88 1.17
CA ASP A 278 25.92 -0.34 0.47
C ASP A 278 24.93 -0.52 -0.69
N VAL A 279 25.28 0.07 -1.83
CA VAL A 279 24.43 0.07 -3.03
C VAL A 279 24.20 -1.35 -3.54
N ASP A 280 25.20 -2.22 -3.52
CA ASP A 280 25.08 -3.62 -3.95
C ASP A 280 24.03 -4.35 -3.11
N LYS A 281 24.11 -4.20 -1.79
CA LYS A 281 23.13 -4.79 -0.87
C LYS A 281 21.73 -4.25 -1.11
N ILE A 282 21.55 -2.94 -1.32
CA ILE A 282 20.23 -2.36 -1.59
C ILE A 282 19.65 -2.91 -2.89
N LEU A 283 20.46 -3.07 -3.95
CA LEU A 283 19.99 -3.65 -5.22
C LEU A 283 19.46 -5.08 -5.03
N LYS A 284 20.18 -5.92 -4.28
CA LYS A 284 19.73 -7.28 -3.96
C LYS A 284 18.45 -7.30 -3.12
N VAL A 285 18.30 -6.36 -2.19
CA VAL A 285 17.04 -6.18 -1.43
C VAL A 285 15.89 -5.84 -2.38
N LEU A 286 16.11 -4.94 -3.35
CA LEU A 286 15.06 -4.56 -4.30
C LEU A 286 14.62 -5.74 -5.17
N ASP A 287 15.56 -6.57 -5.64
CA ASP A 287 15.28 -7.72 -6.51
C ASP A 287 14.27 -8.71 -5.91
N VAL A 288 14.21 -8.84 -4.57
CA VAL A 288 13.36 -9.85 -3.90
C VAL A 288 12.23 -9.29 -3.04
N ASN A 289 12.25 -8.01 -2.67
CA ASN A 289 11.26 -7.43 -1.73
C ASN A 289 10.31 -6.41 -2.37
N CYS A 290 10.55 -6.01 -3.62
CA CYS A 290 9.67 -5.06 -4.30
C CYS A 290 8.28 -5.66 -4.58
N LEU A 291 7.25 -4.83 -4.40
CA LEU A 291 5.87 -5.20 -4.65
C LEU A 291 5.37 -4.45 -5.88
N THR A 292 4.62 -5.16 -6.72
CA THR A 292 3.83 -4.52 -7.78
C THR A 292 2.58 -3.86 -7.20
N GLU A 293 2.25 -2.68 -7.71
CA GLU A 293 0.96 -2.06 -7.46
C GLU A 293 -0.14 -2.98 -8.02
N ASP A 294 -1.14 -3.31 -7.21
CA ASP A 294 -2.20 -4.24 -7.59
C ASP A 294 -3.12 -3.57 -8.61
N ALA A 295 -2.97 -3.92 -9.88
CA ALA A 295 -3.64 -3.28 -11.00
C ALA A 295 -5.17 -3.37 -10.96
N ALA A 296 -5.78 -4.36 -10.29
CA ALA A 296 -7.23 -4.56 -10.38
C ALA A 296 -8.05 -3.67 -9.41
N PRO A 297 -7.88 -3.73 -8.07
CA PRO A 297 -8.57 -2.80 -7.18
C PRO A 297 -7.97 -1.40 -7.27
N SER A 298 -6.64 -1.32 -7.41
CA SER A 298 -5.93 -0.04 -7.33
C SER A 298 -6.09 0.75 -8.61
N ALA A 299 -6.17 0.19 -9.84
CA ALA A 299 -6.38 1.04 -11.02
C ALA A 299 -7.72 1.78 -10.97
N ASN A 300 -8.78 1.11 -10.49
CA ASN A 300 -10.07 1.76 -10.25
C ASN A 300 -9.96 2.82 -9.14
N LEU A 301 -9.27 2.52 -8.03
CA LEU A 301 -9.07 3.46 -6.93
C LEU A 301 -8.08 4.59 -7.22
N LEU A 302 -7.12 4.41 -8.12
CA LEU A 302 -6.03 5.36 -8.41
C LEU A 302 -6.49 6.47 -9.36
N GLY A 303 -7.74 6.46 -9.84
CA GLY A 303 -8.32 7.56 -10.63
C GLY A 303 -7.54 7.91 -11.89
N SER A 304 -6.65 7.03 -12.37
CA SER A 304 -5.83 7.35 -13.53
C SER A 304 -6.67 7.14 -14.78
N ASN A 305 -6.71 8.16 -15.65
CA ASN A 305 -7.31 8.12 -16.98
C ASN A 305 -6.58 7.13 -17.94
N GLY A 306 -6.30 5.90 -17.50
CA GLY A 306 -5.63 4.87 -18.29
C GLY A 306 -4.15 5.12 -18.57
N VAL A 307 -3.48 6.02 -17.81
CA VAL A 307 -2.09 6.39 -18.13
C VAL A 307 -1.07 5.41 -17.53
N VAL A 308 -1.14 5.07 -16.24
CA VAL A 308 -0.15 4.15 -15.63
C VAL A 308 -0.72 2.74 -15.56
N ASN A 309 -0.07 1.79 -16.24
CA ASN A 309 -0.45 0.37 -16.16
C ASN A 309 0.61 -0.51 -15.47
N CYS A 310 1.76 0.07 -15.06
CA CYS A 310 2.78 -0.60 -14.28
C CYS A 310 3.31 0.30 -13.16
N GLY A 311 3.25 -0.22 -11.93
CA GLY A 311 3.85 0.40 -10.76
C GLY A 311 4.57 -0.63 -9.91
N VAL A 312 5.78 -0.30 -9.45
CA VAL A 312 6.58 -1.13 -8.56
C VAL A 312 7.14 -0.26 -7.44
N GLY A 313 7.10 -0.74 -6.21
CA GLY A 313 7.54 0.03 -5.05
C GLY A 313 8.06 -0.85 -3.93
N LEU A 314 8.69 -0.20 -2.96
CA LEU A 314 9.18 -0.84 -1.75
C LEU A 314 8.38 -0.35 -0.54
N TRP A 315 7.67 -1.26 0.11
CA TRP A 315 7.00 -1.04 1.40
C TRP A 315 7.58 -2.01 2.42
N ILE A 316 8.31 -1.50 3.42
CA ILE A 316 9.16 -2.35 4.26
C ILE A 316 8.36 -3.43 5.00
N LEU A 317 7.33 -3.05 5.78
CA LEU A 317 6.57 -4.04 6.55
C LEU A 317 5.76 -5.00 5.64
N PRO A 318 5.07 -4.53 4.58
CA PRO A 318 4.43 -5.42 3.61
C PRO A 318 5.38 -6.39 2.88
N ALA A 319 6.68 -6.08 2.74
CA ALA A 319 7.65 -6.99 2.13
C ALA A 319 7.89 -8.28 2.93
N PHE A 320 7.56 -8.30 4.23
CA PHE A 320 7.60 -9.52 5.07
C PHE A 320 6.40 -10.45 4.87
N ILE A 321 5.41 -10.09 4.03
CA ILE A 321 4.19 -10.88 3.87
C ILE A 321 4.40 -11.96 2.80
N ASN A 322 4.41 -13.21 3.24
CA ASN A 322 4.66 -14.38 2.40
C ASN A 322 3.50 -14.73 1.46
N HIS A 323 3.80 -15.57 0.48
CA HIS A 323 2.81 -16.10 -0.44
C HIS A 323 1.95 -17.23 0.17
N SER A 324 0.67 -17.25 -0.18
CA SER A 324 -0.19 -18.43 -0.10
C SER A 324 -1.13 -18.51 -1.30
N CYS A 325 -1.34 -19.71 -1.86
CA CYS A 325 -2.42 -19.97 -2.84
C CYS A 325 -3.83 -19.95 -2.20
N HIS A 326 -3.90 -19.79 -0.87
CA HIS A 326 -5.09 -19.54 -0.06
C HIS A 326 -4.80 -18.29 0.81
N PRO A 327 -4.68 -17.09 0.20
CA PRO A 327 -4.24 -15.89 0.90
C PRO A 327 -5.31 -15.36 1.85
N ASN A 328 -4.91 -14.77 2.96
CA ASN A 328 -5.81 -14.15 3.95
C ASN A 328 -5.71 -12.63 4.03
N ALA A 329 -4.82 -12.01 3.27
CA ALA A 329 -4.73 -10.57 3.15
C ALA A 329 -4.64 -10.14 1.69
N ARG A 330 -4.94 -8.86 1.48
CA ARG A 330 -4.77 -8.15 0.21
C ARG A 330 -4.21 -6.76 0.46
N ARG A 331 -3.75 -6.14 -0.62
CA ARG A 331 -3.27 -4.76 -0.60
C ARG A 331 -4.07 -3.92 -1.59
N THR A 332 -4.39 -2.71 -1.17
CA THR A 332 -4.98 -1.66 -1.99
C THR A 332 -4.04 -0.46 -1.95
N HIS A 333 -3.71 0.11 -3.11
CA HIS A 333 -2.80 1.26 -3.17
C HIS A 333 -3.60 2.56 -3.28
N VAL A 334 -3.23 3.55 -2.47
CA VAL A 334 -3.79 4.90 -2.47
C VAL A 334 -2.64 5.88 -2.38
N GLY A 335 -2.39 6.62 -3.47
CA GLY A 335 -1.21 7.47 -3.56
C GLY A 335 0.06 6.62 -3.46
N ASP A 336 0.92 6.91 -2.50
CA ASP A 336 2.13 6.14 -2.18
C ASP A 336 1.95 5.13 -1.03
N HIS A 337 0.73 4.96 -0.52
CA HIS A 337 0.44 4.06 0.58
C HIS A 337 -0.10 2.72 0.10
N ALA A 338 0.39 1.64 0.69
CA ALA A 338 -0.23 0.32 0.62
C ALA A 338 -1.09 0.11 1.87
N ILE A 339 -2.40 -0.07 1.67
CA ILE A 339 -3.35 -0.50 2.71
C ILE A 339 -3.45 -2.01 2.62
N VAL A 340 -2.92 -2.70 3.62
CA VAL A 340 -3.05 -4.14 3.78
C VAL A 340 -4.27 -4.43 4.64
N HIS A 341 -5.23 -5.20 4.12
CA HIS A 341 -6.44 -5.58 4.83
C HIS A 341 -6.68 -7.10 4.80
N ALA A 342 -7.40 -7.60 5.82
CA ALA A 342 -7.79 -8.99 5.88
C ALA A 342 -8.80 -9.33 4.76
N SER A 343 -8.52 -10.34 3.94
CA SER A 343 -9.39 -10.81 2.87
C SER A 343 -10.36 -11.91 3.33
N ARG A 344 -10.15 -12.45 4.53
CA ARG A 344 -11.05 -13.35 5.27
C ARG A 344 -10.79 -13.16 6.76
N ASP A 345 -11.57 -13.83 7.61
CA ASP A 345 -11.26 -13.88 9.05
C ASP A 345 -9.93 -14.60 9.29
N ILE A 346 -9.10 -14.03 10.16
CA ILE A 346 -7.75 -14.51 10.48
C ILE A 346 -7.71 -14.85 11.96
N LYS A 347 -7.21 -16.04 12.30
CA LYS A 347 -7.08 -16.45 13.70
C LYS A 347 -5.80 -15.90 14.31
N ALA A 348 -5.79 -15.69 15.63
CA ALA A 348 -4.57 -15.39 16.36
C ALA A 348 -3.50 -16.47 16.08
N GLY A 349 -2.29 -16.03 15.75
CA GLY A 349 -1.16 -16.89 15.38
C GLY A 349 -1.17 -17.36 13.92
N GLU A 350 -2.18 -17.05 13.12
CA GLU A 350 -2.17 -17.34 11.68
C GLU A 350 -1.23 -16.35 10.96
N GLU A 351 -0.45 -16.86 10.00
CA GLU A 351 0.43 -16.06 9.14
C GLU A 351 -0.41 -15.24 8.16
N ILE A 352 -0.14 -13.95 8.07
CA ILE A 352 -0.68 -13.03 7.08
C ILE A 352 -0.01 -13.33 5.74
N THR A 353 -0.80 -13.56 4.69
CA THR A 353 -0.28 -14.01 3.39
C THR A 353 -0.97 -13.34 2.21
N PHE A 354 -0.19 -13.07 1.16
CA PHE A 354 -0.63 -12.55 -0.13
C PHE A 354 -0.67 -13.62 -1.23
N ALA A 355 -1.39 -13.32 -2.31
CA ALA A 355 -1.16 -13.98 -3.59
C ALA A 355 -0.09 -13.18 -4.36
N TYR A 356 1.06 -13.80 -4.68
CA TYR A 356 2.11 -13.14 -5.48
C TYR A 356 1.80 -13.17 -6.97
N PHE A 357 0.97 -14.13 -7.38
CA PHE A 357 0.51 -14.35 -8.74
C PHE A 357 -0.98 -14.73 -8.74
N ASP A 358 -1.59 -14.86 -9.91
CA ASP A 358 -3.00 -15.22 -10.01
C ASP A 358 -3.26 -16.64 -9.48
N VAL A 359 -3.96 -16.71 -8.35
CA VAL A 359 -4.34 -17.95 -7.66
C VAL A 359 -5.66 -18.55 -8.19
N LEU A 360 -6.33 -17.89 -9.15
CA LEU A 360 -7.53 -18.38 -9.84
C LEU A 360 -7.18 -19.19 -11.10
N THR A 361 -5.98 -19.76 -11.11
CA THR A 361 -5.47 -20.64 -12.17
C THR A 361 -5.30 -22.09 -11.69
N PRO A 362 -5.21 -23.05 -12.63
CA PRO A 362 -5.02 -24.46 -12.29
C PRO A 362 -3.75 -24.74 -11.48
N ALA A 363 -3.69 -25.90 -10.82
CA ALA A 363 -2.61 -26.25 -9.89
C ALA A 363 -1.23 -26.30 -10.55
N SER A 364 -1.14 -26.82 -11.78
CA SER A 364 0.07 -26.83 -12.59
C SER A 364 0.60 -25.41 -12.84
N LYS A 365 -0.27 -24.48 -13.24
CA LYS A 365 0.09 -23.08 -13.51
C LYS A 365 0.54 -22.34 -12.26
N ARG A 366 -0.11 -22.60 -11.12
CA ARG A 366 0.34 -22.03 -9.83
C ARG A 366 1.68 -22.61 -9.37
N ARG A 367 1.94 -23.90 -9.59
CA ARG A 367 3.25 -24.52 -9.29
C ARG A 367 4.35 -23.98 -10.20
N GLU A 368 4.05 -23.76 -11.47
CA GLU A 368 4.95 -23.11 -12.43
C GLU A 368 5.29 -21.68 -11.97
N ALA A 369 4.29 -20.87 -11.64
CA ALA A 369 4.49 -19.52 -11.12
C ALA A 369 5.28 -19.52 -9.79
N ALA A 370 4.92 -20.38 -8.84
CA ALA A 370 5.66 -20.54 -7.58
C ALA A 370 7.15 -20.86 -7.79
N ARG A 371 7.47 -21.78 -8.72
CA ARG A 371 8.86 -22.13 -9.05
C ARG A 371 9.61 -20.96 -9.67
N ALA A 372 8.96 -20.16 -10.51
CA ALA A 372 9.55 -18.94 -11.07
C ALA A 372 9.89 -17.90 -9.99
N TRP A 373 9.17 -17.91 -8.87
CA TRP A 373 9.45 -17.12 -7.66
C TRP A 373 10.44 -17.79 -6.69
N GLY A 374 10.99 -18.96 -7.04
CA GLY A 374 11.91 -19.69 -6.16
C GLY A 374 11.24 -20.33 -4.92
N LEU A 375 9.91 -20.50 -4.91
CA LEU A 375 9.18 -21.05 -3.76
C LEU A 375 8.41 -22.34 -4.08
N GLU A 376 8.22 -23.18 -3.05
CA GLU A 376 7.32 -24.32 -3.09
C GLU A 376 6.16 -24.13 -2.10
N CYS A 377 5.00 -23.66 -2.58
CA CYS A 377 3.89 -23.31 -1.71
C CYS A 377 3.27 -24.55 -1.04
N GLN A 378 3.31 -24.59 0.29
CA GLN A 378 2.77 -25.69 1.10
C GLN A 378 1.46 -25.37 1.82
N CYS A 379 0.67 -24.39 1.33
CA CYS A 379 -0.59 -24.05 1.97
C CYS A 379 -1.62 -25.21 1.88
N ASP A 380 -2.69 -25.12 2.69
CA ASP A 380 -3.77 -26.13 2.74
C ASP A 380 -4.32 -26.52 1.35
N ARG A 381 -4.42 -25.55 0.43
CA ARG A 381 -4.89 -25.77 -0.94
C ARG A 381 -3.90 -26.59 -1.76
N CYS A 382 -2.63 -26.16 -1.79
CA CYS A 382 -1.58 -26.86 -2.54
C CYS A 382 -1.35 -28.28 -2.02
N ARG A 383 -1.36 -28.47 -0.69
CA ARG A 383 -1.27 -29.80 -0.07
C ARG A 383 -2.44 -30.69 -0.46
N PHE A 384 -3.66 -30.17 -0.43
CA PHE A 384 -4.85 -30.93 -0.84
C PHE A 384 -4.79 -31.36 -2.30
N GLU A 385 -4.47 -30.45 -3.21
CA GLU A 385 -4.42 -30.73 -4.66
C GLU A 385 -3.22 -31.60 -5.06
N ALA A 386 -2.20 -31.71 -4.20
CA ALA A 386 -1.09 -32.64 -4.38
C ALA A 386 -1.40 -34.06 -3.84
N SER A 387 -2.13 -34.17 -2.72
CA SER A 387 -2.27 -35.43 -1.96
C SER A 387 -3.45 -36.30 -2.34
N ASP A 388 -4.49 -35.77 -2.99
CA ASP A 388 -5.72 -36.53 -3.22
C ASP A 388 -5.61 -37.44 -4.45
N ALA A 389 -5.09 -38.66 -4.25
CA ALA A 389 -4.95 -39.67 -5.29
C ALA A 389 -6.29 -40.10 -5.93
N ILE A 390 -7.41 -39.96 -5.20
CA ILE A 390 -8.74 -40.37 -5.70
C ILE A 390 -9.29 -39.32 -6.66
N VAL A 391 -9.03 -38.03 -6.43
CA VAL A 391 -9.52 -36.95 -7.29
C VAL A 391 -8.46 -36.52 -8.32
N GLY A 392 -7.17 -36.77 -8.06
CA GLY A 392 -6.03 -36.22 -8.79
C GLY A 392 -5.92 -36.61 -10.27
N GLN A 393 -6.10 -37.89 -10.64
CA GLN A 393 -5.95 -38.30 -12.05
C GLN A 393 -7.01 -37.67 -12.96
N GLU A 394 -8.27 -37.64 -12.52
CA GLU A 394 -9.35 -37.01 -13.29
C GLU A 394 -9.23 -35.49 -13.28
N LEU A 395 -8.84 -34.87 -12.16
CA LEU A 395 -8.56 -33.43 -12.12
C LEU A 395 -7.41 -33.05 -13.07
N THR A 396 -6.36 -33.86 -13.13
CA THR A 396 -5.24 -33.63 -14.06
C THR A 396 -5.73 -33.67 -15.51
N LYS A 397 -6.64 -34.59 -15.85
CA LYS A 397 -7.27 -34.63 -17.19
C LYS A 397 -8.10 -33.37 -17.46
N LEU A 398 -8.97 -32.98 -16.54
CA LEU A 398 -9.79 -31.77 -16.66
C LEU A 398 -8.93 -30.51 -16.75
N GLU A 399 -7.84 -30.46 -15.98
CA GLU A 399 -6.87 -29.37 -16.01
C GLU A 399 -6.14 -29.29 -17.35
N ASN A 400 -5.68 -30.43 -17.89
CA ASN A 400 -5.08 -30.48 -19.23
C ASN A 400 -6.07 -30.05 -20.32
N GLU A 401 -7.34 -30.43 -20.20
CA GLU A 401 -8.41 -29.95 -21.09
C GLU A 401 -8.62 -28.43 -20.96
N LEU A 402 -8.54 -27.87 -19.75
CA LEU A 402 -8.68 -26.44 -19.52
C LEU A 402 -7.48 -25.64 -20.07
N VAL A 403 -6.25 -26.14 -19.86
CA VAL A 403 -5.01 -25.46 -20.25
C VAL A 403 -4.75 -25.56 -21.75
N ASN A 404 -4.99 -26.73 -22.36
CA ASN A 404 -4.67 -26.98 -23.77
C ASN A 404 -5.88 -26.88 -24.70
N GLY A 405 -7.10 -27.07 -24.19
CA GLY A 405 -8.32 -27.17 -24.98
C GLY A 405 -8.89 -25.82 -25.40
N ARG A 406 -8.19 -25.11 -26.29
CA ARG A 406 -8.76 -23.92 -26.95
C ARG A 406 -10.02 -24.33 -27.71
N GLY A 407 -11.18 -23.84 -27.28
CA GLY A 407 -12.48 -24.10 -27.91
C GLY A 407 -13.30 -25.26 -27.32
N GLY A 408 -12.88 -25.86 -26.20
CA GLY A 408 -13.68 -26.88 -25.50
C GLY A 408 -14.99 -26.33 -24.91
N ASP A 409 -16.00 -27.19 -24.75
CA ASP A 409 -17.27 -26.84 -24.08
C ASP A 409 -17.02 -26.70 -22.56
N MET A 410 -16.73 -25.46 -22.11
CA MET A 410 -16.42 -25.15 -20.72
C MET A 410 -17.54 -25.54 -19.76
N GLY A 411 -18.80 -25.42 -20.18
CA GLY A 411 -19.91 -25.87 -19.34
C GLY A 411 -19.92 -27.39 -19.13
N ALA A 412 -19.56 -28.17 -20.15
CA ALA A 412 -19.40 -29.61 -20.00
C ALA A 412 -18.24 -29.96 -19.04
N LEU A 413 -17.15 -29.21 -19.08
CA LEU A 413 -16.00 -29.37 -18.17
C LEU A 413 -16.41 -29.11 -16.72
N VAL A 414 -17.08 -27.98 -16.46
CA VAL A 414 -17.58 -27.62 -15.12
C VAL A 414 -18.54 -28.68 -14.57
N VAL A 415 -19.44 -29.20 -15.40
CA VAL A 415 -20.37 -30.27 -15.00
C VAL A 415 -19.62 -31.53 -14.58
N ARG A 416 -18.59 -31.96 -15.34
CA ARG A 416 -17.77 -33.12 -14.96
C ARG A 416 -17.05 -32.88 -13.63
N LEU A 417 -16.53 -31.67 -13.42
CA LEU A 417 -15.87 -31.28 -12.18
C LEU A 417 -16.84 -31.36 -10.97
N GLU A 418 -18.01 -30.73 -11.05
CA GLU A 418 -19.02 -30.75 -9.98
C GLU A 418 -19.53 -32.17 -9.70
N GLU A 419 -19.79 -32.97 -10.74
CA GLU A 419 -20.17 -34.36 -10.58
C GLU A 419 -19.09 -35.18 -9.89
N ARG A 420 -17.81 -34.94 -10.21
CA ARG A 420 -16.70 -35.63 -9.57
C ARG A 420 -16.57 -35.24 -8.10
N MET A 421 -16.62 -33.94 -7.78
CA MET A 421 -16.61 -33.46 -6.40
C MET A 421 -17.73 -34.08 -5.57
N ARG A 422 -18.93 -34.21 -6.17
CA ARG A 422 -20.08 -34.87 -5.54
C ARG A 422 -19.85 -36.38 -5.33
N LYS A 423 -19.40 -37.10 -6.36
CA LYS A 423 -19.15 -38.56 -6.30
C LYS A 423 -18.05 -38.91 -5.30
N SER A 424 -17.01 -38.09 -5.19
CA SER A 424 -15.90 -38.27 -4.25
C SER A 424 -16.16 -37.68 -2.86
N MET A 425 -17.37 -37.18 -2.58
CA MET A 425 -17.76 -36.61 -1.28
C MET A 425 -16.79 -35.51 -0.77
N VAL A 426 -16.33 -34.65 -1.69
CA VAL A 426 -15.40 -33.56 -1.36
C VAL A 426 -16.09 -32.58 -0.41
N LYS A 427 -15.47 -32.28 0.73
CA LYS A 427 -15.99 -31.28 1.71
C LYS A 427 -16.06 -29.89 1.10
N GLU A 428 -17.00 -29.05 1.54
CA GLU A 428 -17.27 -27.74 0.91
C GLU A 428 -16.04 -26.82 0.83
N ARG A 429 -15.22 -26.76 1.89
CA ARG A 429 -13.96 -26.00 1.88
C ARG A 429 -12.98 -26.46 0.78
N ARG A 430 -12.94 -27.75 0.49
CA ARG A 430 -12.09 -28.32 -0.58
C ARG A 430 -12.71 -28.12 -1.96
N LYS A 431 -14.05 -28.11 -2.08
CA LYS A 431 -14.71 -27.72 -3.33
C LYS A 431 -14.37 -26.28 -3.71
N ALA A 432 -14.31 -25.38 -2.73
CA ALA A 432 -13.88 -24.00 -2.95
C ALA A 432 -12.49 -23.91 -3.58
N PHE A 433 -11.53 -24.74 -3.13
CA PHE A 433 -10.19 -24.81 -3.74
C PHE A 433 -10.23 -25.27 -5.19
N LEU A 434 -11.01 -26.30 -5.51
CA LEU A 434 -11.16 -26.79 -6.87
C LEU A 434 -11.88 -25.77 -7.76
N ARG A 435 -12.97 -25.16 -7.28
CA ARG A 435 -13.67 -24.08 -7.99
C ARG A 435 -12.74 -22.90 -8.31
N ALA A 436 -11.86 -22.54 -7.37
CA ALA A 436 -10.84 -21.51 -7.59
C ALA A 436 -9.81 -21.93 -8.64
N SER A 437 -9.38 -23.20 -8.67
CA SER A 437 -8.42 -23.71 -9.66
C SER A 437 -9.01 -23.80 -11.08
N PHE A 438 -10.33 -23.94 -11.19
CA PHE A 438 -11.06 -24.01 -12.45
C PHE A 438 -11.87 -22.73 -12.73
N TRP A 439 -11.51 -21.60 -12.09
CA TRP A 439 -12.29 -20.37 -12.14
C TRP A 439 -12.52 -19.88 -13.57
N SER A 440 -11.51 -19.96 -14.45
CA SER A 440 -11.65 -19.58 -15.86
C SER A 440 -12.74 -20.35 -16.60
N ALA A 441 -12.96 -21.63 -16.27
CA ALA A 441 -14.05 -22.43 -16.84
C ALA A 441 -15.43 -22.02 -16.28
N TYR A 442 -15.51 -21.72 -14.98
CA TYR A 442 -16.74 -21.20 -14.36
C TYR A 442 -17.09 -19.81 -14.91
N SER A 443 -16.11 -18.89 -15.01
CA SER A 443 -16.30 -17.57 -15.61
C SER A 443 -16.81 -17.72 -17.02
N ALA A 444 -16.12 -18.47 -17.88
CA ALA A 444 -16.54 -18.68 -19.27
C ALA A 444 -17.95 -19.29 -19.39
N LEU A 445 -18.33 -20.19 -18.47
CA LEU A 445 -19.69 -20.71 -18.39
C LEU A 445 -20.71 -19.59 -18.09
N PHE A 446 -20.49 -18.81 -17.03
CA PHE A 446 -21.44 -17.79 -16.59
C PHE A 446 -21.47 -16.53 -17.49
N ASP A 447 -20.35 -16.24 -18.16
CA ASP A 447 -20.23 -15.16 -19.15
C ASP A 447 -21.00 -15.46 -20.45
N SER A 448 -21.44 -16.71 -20.66
CA SER A 448 -22.12 -17.13 -21.88
C SER A 448 -23.55 -17.59 -21.62
N ASP A 449 -24.53 -16.77 -22.03
CA ASP A 449 -25.95 -17.13 -22.01
C ASP A 449 -26.24 -18.49 -22.66
N LYS A 450 -25.51 -18.81 -23.74
CA LYS A 450 -25.62 -20.09 -24.45
C LYS A 450 -25.20 -21.25 -23.55
N LEU A 451 -24.07 -21.13 -22.84
CA LEU A 451 -23.59 -22.17 -21.94
C LEU A 451 -24.45 -22.27 -20.68
N VAL A 452 -24.88 -21.14 -20.11
CA VAL A 452 -25.83 -21.10 -18.97
C VAL A 452 -27.13 -21.81 -19.32
N ARG A 453 -27.73 -21.54 -20.49
CA ARG A 453 -28.96 -22.24 -20.94
C ARG A 453 -28.75 -23.75 -21.09
N LYS A 454 -27.58 -24.15 -21.61
CA LYS A 454 -27.26 -25.55 -21.88
C LYS A 454 -26.91 -26.35 -20.62
N TRP A 455 -26.14 -25.77 -19.69
CA TRP A 455 -25.51 -26.48 -18.57
C TRP A 455 -25.90 -25.95 -17.19
N GLY A 456 -26.47 -24.75 -17.08
CA GLY A 456 -26.71 -24.05 -15.81
C GLY A 456 -27.54 -24.84 -14.80
N ARG A 457 -28.48 -25.70 -15.25
CA ARG A 457 -29.28 -26.57 -14.36
C ARG A 457 -28.49 -27.71 -13.71
N ARG A 458 -27.27 -27.99 -14.19
CA ARG A 458 -26.41 -29.11 -13.73
C ARG A 458 -25.26 -28.65 -12.83
N VAL A 459 -25.16 -27.34 -12.57
CA VAL A 459 -24.10 -26.75 -11.76
C VAL A 459 -24.73 -25.81 -10.71
N PRO A 460 -24.03 -25.50 -9.61
CA PRO A 460 -24.48 -24.44 -8.70
C PRO A 460 -24.58 -23.08 -9.43
N GLY A 461 -25.49 -22.20 -8.97
CA GLY A 461 -25.64 -20.86 -9.54
C GLY A 461 -24.40 -19.98 -9.35
N GLU A 462 -24.24 -18.97 -10.20
CA GLU A 462 -23.04 -18.10 -10.26
C GLU A 462 -22.70 -17.50 -8.88
N ALA A 463 -23.67 -16.93 -8.17
CA ALA A 463 -23.47 -16.37 -6.84
C ALA A 463 -22.97 -17.41 -5.80
N ALA A 464 -23.45 -18.65 -5.88
CA ALA A 464 -23.01 -19.72 -4.97
C ALA A 464 -21.58 -20.19 -5.28
N VAL A 465 -21.22 -20.27 -6.57
CA VAL A 465 -19.83 -20.55 -6.98
C VAL A 465 -18.92 -19.41 -6.56
N ALA A 466 -19.31 -18.16 -6.81
CA ALA A 466 -18.54 -16.98 -6.42
C ALA A 466 -18.30 -16.91 -4.90
N GLU A 467 -19.34 -17.14 -4.08
CA GLU A 467 -19.21 -17.22 -2.62
C GLU A 467 -18.25 -18.35 -2.21
N SER A 468 -18.35 -19.52 -2.85
CA SER A 468 -17.45 -20.64 -2.60
C SER A 468 -16.00 -20.26 -2.91
N VAL A 469 -15.72 -19.67 -4.08
CA VAL A 469 -14.38 -19.25 -4.49
C VAL A 469 -13.84 -18.15 -3.57
N ALA A 470 -14.67 -17.19 -3.17
CA ALA A 470 -14.29 -16.17 -2.19
C ALA A 470 -13.91 -16.79 -0.84
N GLY A 471 -14.55 -17.87 -0.41
CA GLY A 471 -14.14 -18.63 0.77
C GLY A 471 -12.74 -19.27 0.66
N ALA A 472 -12.27 -19.55 -0.57
CA ALA A 472 -10.96 -20.15 -0.84
C ALA A 472 -9.84 -19.13 -1.11
N ILE A 473 -10.13 -17.92 -1.55
CA ILE A 473 -9.07 -16.95 -1.88
C ILE A 473 -9.29 -15.57 -1.27
N GLY A 474 -10.32 -15.42 -0.42
CA GLY A 474 -10.81 -14.13 0.04
C GLY A 474 -11.21 -13.28 -1.17
N GLY A 475 -10.60 -12.10 -1.27
CA GLY A 475 -10.42 -11.41 -2.54
C GLY A 475 -11.71 -10.96 -3.13
N ASN A 476 -12.03 -10.99 -4.43
CA ASN A 476 -11.27 -10.88 -5.68
C ASN A 476 -12.21 -10.16 -6.65
N GLU A 477 -11.74 -9.23 -7.47
CA GLU A 477 -12.63 -8.42 -8.32
C GLU A 477 -13.44 -9.27 -9.33
N SER A 478 -12.82 -10.26 -9.98
CA SER A 478 -13.54 -11.14 -10.91
C SER A 478 -14.60 -11.98 -10.20
N VAL A 479 -14.31 -12.43 -8.98
CA VAL A 479 -15.25 -13.19 -8.14
C VAL A 479 -16.37 -12.29 -7.61
N LEU A 480 -16.06 -11.05 -7.24
CA LEU A 480 -17.02 -10.03 -6.84
C LEU A 480 -17.95 -9.68 -8.00
N ARG A 481 -17.42 -9.53 -9.21
CA ARG A 481 -18.20 -9.29 -10.43
C ARG A 481 -19.20 -10.43 -10.67
N ALA A 482 -18.75 -11.68 -10.59
CA ALA A 482 -19.61 -12.84 -10.72
C ALA A 482 -20.69 -12.88 -9.62
N MET A 483 -20.33 -12.53 -8.37
CA MET A 483 -21.30 -12.41 -7.27
C MET A 483 -22.36 -11.34 -7.56
N LEU A 484 -21.97 -10.18 -8.10
CA LEU A 484 -22.87 -9.09 -8.45
C LEU A 484 -23.85 -9.49 -9.56
N ARG A 485 -23.36 -10.08 -10.67
CA ARG A 485 -24.22 -10.58 -11.77
C ARG A 485 -25.15 -11.70 -11.32
N GLY A 486 -24.63 -12.63 -10.52
CA GLY A 486 -25.42 -13.72 -9.96
C GLY A 486 -26.51 -13.25 -9.00
N ALA A 487 -26.30 -12.13 -8.30
CA ALA A 487 -27.29 -11.51 -7.43
C ALA A 487 -28.44 -10.86 -8.22
N ASP A 488 -28.13 -10.20 -9.34
CA ASP A 488 -29.15 -9.53 -10.20
C ASP A 488 -30.02 -10.54 -10.96
N ASN A 489 -29.44 -11.68 -11.36
CA ASN A 489 -30.16 -12.74 -12.08
C ASN A 489 -31.09 -13.59 -11.18
N GLY A 490 -30.97 -13.45 -9.86
CA GLY A 490 -31.73 -14.21 -8.86
C GLY A 490 -33.18 -13.76 -8.74
N ASN A 491 -34.01 -14.01 -9.76
CA ASN A 491 -35.43 -13.65 -9.79
C ASN A 491 -36.33 -14.54 -8.90
N GLY A 492 -35.81 -15.14 -7.82
CA GLY A 492 -36.50 -16.16 -7.05
C GLY A 492 -36.21 -16.12 -5.56
N CYS A 493 -37.24 -15.76 -4.77
CA CYS A 493 -37.57 -16.04 -3.35
C CYS A 493 -36.48 -16.15 -2.25
N GLY A 494 -35.20 -15.95 -2.58
CA GLY A 494 -34.12 -15.82 -1.61
C GLY A 494 -34.20 -14.46 -0.95
N ASN A 495 -33.89 -14.42 0.35
CA ASN A 495 -33.93 -13.23 1.16
C ASN A 495 -32.94 -12.20 0.57
N ARG A 496 -33.42 -11.21 -0.20
CA ARG A 496 -32.59 -10.22 -0.92
C ARG A 496 -31.50 -9.60 -0.04
N LEU A 497 -31.81 -9.43 1.25
CA LEU A 497 -30.90 -8.96 2.29
C LEU A 497 -29.68 -9.89 2.46
N GLU A 498 -29.86 -11.21 2.48
CA GLU A 498 -28.76 -12.16 2.63
C GLU A 498 -27.80 -12.11 1.43
N VAL A 499 -28.33 -11.93 0.22
CA VAL A 499 -27.52 -11.78 -0.99
C VAL A 499 -26.74 -10.46 -0.95
N GLU A 500 -27.39 -9.35 -0.58
CA GLU A 500 -26.72 -8.07 -0.39
C GLU A 500 -25.61 -8.16 0.67
N ASP A 501 -25.83 -8.85 1.79
CA ASP A 501 -24.84 -9.02 2.85
C ASP A 501 -23.64 -9.83 2.37
N LYS A 502 -23.86 -10.86 1.55
CA LYS A 502 -22.77 -11.65 0.92
C LYS A 502 -21.97 -10.81 -0.06
N VAL A 503 -22.64 -10.01 -0.91
CA VAL A 503 -21.98 -9.07 -1.83
C VAL A 503 -21.11 -8.07 -1.06
N VAL A 504 -21.66 -7.47 0.01
CA VAL A 504 -20.91 -6.54 0.87
C VAL A 504 -19.74 -7.22 1.56
N ARG A 505 -19.88 -8.48 1.99
CA ARG A 505 -18.79 -9.26 2.60
C ARG A 505 -17.64 -9.49 1.62
N ILE A 506 -17.94 -9.93 0.39
CA ILE A 506 -16.91 -10.12 -0.66
C ILE A 506 -16.33 -8.76 -1.06
N GLY A 507 -17.14 -7.70 -1.14
CA GLY A 507 -16.68 -6.33 -1.37
C GLY A 507 -15.67 -5.86 -0.32
N ARG A 508 -15.94 -6.11 0.96
CA ARG A 508 -15.00 -5.82 2.07
C ARG A 508 -13.74 -6.67 2.03
N ALA A 509 -13.84 -7.93 1.59
CA ALA A 509 -12.66 -8.77 1.36
C ALA A 509 -11.81 -8.29 0.16
N THR A 510 -12.45 -7.72 -0.85
CA THR A 510 -11.80 -7.19 -2.07
C THR A 510 -11.12 -5.86 -1.77
N TYR A 511 -11.86 -4.88 -1.25
CA TYR A 511 -11.44 -3.48 -1.13
C TYR A 511 -11.02 -3.06 0.29
N GLY A 512 -11.30 -3.88 1.30
CA GLY A 512 -11.17 -3.51 2.71
C GLY A 512 -12.37 -2.70 3.21
N ARG A 513 -12.37 -2.35 4.51
CA ARG A 513 -13.35 -1.43 5.12
C ARG A 513 -12.91 0.03 4.94
N VAL A 514 -12.54 0.40 3.71
CA VAL A 514 -12.03 1.76 3.38
C VAL A 514 -13.11 2.72 2.91
N VAL A 515 -14.34 2.24 2.68
CA VAL A 515 -15.48 3.05 2.24
C VAL A 515 -16.75 2.66 2.98
N LYS A 516 -17.65 3.65 3.16
CA LYS A 516 -19.01 3.44 3.65
C LYS A 516 -19.85 2.69 2.61
N ARG A 517 -20.96 2.10 3.06
CA ARG A 517 -21.85 1.25 2.23
C ARG A 517 -22.31 1.93 0.93
N GLN A 518 -22.56 3.23 0.94
CA GLN A 518 -22.97 3.98 -0.26
C GLN A 518 -21.85 4.04 -1.31
N ALA A 519 -20.63 4.41 -0.92
CA ALA A 519 -19.46 4.44 -1.80
C ALA A 519 -19.05 3.03 -2.25
N MET A 520 -19.25 2.00 -1.42
CA MET A 520 -19.05 0.61 -1.81
C MET A 520 -19.93 0.19 -2.99
N ARG A 521 -21.18 0.68 -3.06
CA ARG A 521 -22.05 0.46 -4.23
C ARG A 521 -21.52 1.15 -5.50
N ALA A 522 -20.85 2.30 -5.37
CA ALA A 522 -20.20 2.94 -6.51
C ALA A 522 -19.03 2.10 -7.03
N LEU A 523 -18.21 1.53 -6.15
CA LEU A 523 -17.16 0.56 -6.53
C LEU A 523 -17.73 -0.67 -7.25
N PHE A 524 -18.88 -1.18 -6.78
CA PHE A 524 -19.53 -2.32 -7.43
C PHE A 524 -19.98 -2.01 -8.85
N ARG A 525 -20.48 -0.79 -9.12
CA ARG A 525 -20.82 -0.37 -10.49
C ARG A 525 -19.58 -0.32 -11.37
N LEU A 526 -18.50 0.30 -10.90
CA LEU A 526 -17.22 0.33 -11.63
C LEU A 526 -16.69 -1.07 -11.93
N THR A 527 -16.83 -2.00 -10.96
CA THR A 527 -16.44 -3.41 -11.11
C THR A 527 -17.20 -4.11 -12.25
N LEU A 528 -18.48 -3.75 -12.45
CA LEU A 528 -19.31 -4.28 -13.53
C LEU A 528 -18.98 -3.61 -14.87
N ASP A 529 -18.69 -2.30 -14.88
CA ASP A 529 -18.45 -1.51 -16.10
C ASP A 529 -17.07 -1.76 -16.74
N ALA A 530 -16.09 -2.26 -15.99
CA ALA A 530 -14.72 -2.45 -16.48
C ALA A 530 -14.58 -3.39 -17.70
N ASP A 531 -15.55 -4.28 -17.96
CA ASP A 531 -15.55 -5.12 -19.17
C ASP A 531 -16.20 -4.42 -20.37
N SER A 532 -17.09 -3.44 -20.16
CA SER A 532 -17.73 -2.65 -21.22
C SER A 532 -16.68 -1.92 -22.07
N ASN A 533 -15.66 -1.37 -21.41
CA ASN A 533 -14.60 -0.59 -22.06
C ASN A 533 -13.46 -1.42 -22.66
N LYS A 534 -13.44 -2.75 -22.48
CA LYS A 534 -12.51 -3.63 -23.23
C LYS A 534 -13.05 -4.02 -24.61
N SER A 535 -14.23 -3.52 -24.98
CA SER A 535 -14.89 -3.75 -26.28
C SER A 535 -14.90 -2.53 -27.22
N LEU A 536 -14.18 -1.46 -26.87
CA LEU A 536 -13.80 -0.33 -27.73
C LEU A 536 -12.30 -0.36 -27.96
#